data_AF-A0A7Y5SA99-F1
#
_entry.id   AF-A0A7Y5SA99-F1
#
_cell.length_a   1.000
_cell.length_b   1.000
_cell.length_c   1.000
_cell.angle_alpha   90.00
_cell.angle_beta   90.00
_cell.angle_gamma   90.00
#
_symmetry.space_group_name_H-M   'P 1'
#
loop_
_entity.id
_entity.type
_entity.pdbx_description
1 polymer ?
#
loop_
_entity_poly.entity_id
_entity_poly.type
_entity_poly.pdbx_seq_one_letter_code
_entity_poly.pdbx_strand_id
1 'polypeptide(L)'
;MGLDFAIDELLASGWTTLDLSGCDCRSDGTFYPNVTRVNREFGESGFSLAVRHVQLFDCFRAEWRDASGATVGAVVGKSEAEAAVYALAQLRRQMAAAC
;
A
#
# COMPACT_ATOMS: atom_id res chain seq x y z
N MET A 1 -12.76 1.56 -6.67
CA MET A 1 -11.75 0.51 -6.89
C MET A 1 -12.02 -0.58 -5.87
N GLY A 2 -11.56 -1.78 -6.14
CA GLY A 2 -11.61 -2.89 -5.19
C GLY A 2 -10.19 -3.30 -4.84
N LEU A 3 -10.03 -4.06 -3.76
CA LEU A 3 -8.76 -4.63 -3.34
C LEU A 3 -8.03 -5.35 -4.48
N ASP A 4 -8.78 -6.02 -5.35
CA ASP A 4 -8.32 -6.69 -6.56
C ASP A 4 -7.42 -5.80 -7.43
N PHE A 5 -7.90 -4.59 -7.74
CA PHE A 5 -7.16 -3.63 -8.56
C PHE A 5 -5.89 -3.16 -7.85
N ALA A 6 -5.96 -2.91 -6.54
CA ALA A 6 -4.78 -2.51 -5.77
C ALA A 6 -3.69 -3.59 -5.79
N ILE A 7 -4.08 -4.86 -5.72
CA ILE A 7 -3.17 -6.01 -5.79
C ILE A 7 -2.55 -6.11 -7.19
N ASP A 8 -3.37 -6.03 -8.25
CA ASP A 8 -2.87 -6.10 -9.63
C ASP A 8 -1.83 -4.99 -9.90
N GLU A 9 -2.11 -3.77 -9.42
CA GLU A 9 -1.20 -2.63 -9.55
C GLU A 9 0.10 -2.81 -8.77
N LEU A 10 0.03 -3.45 -7.59
CA LEU A 10 1.19 -3.79 -6.78
C LEU A 10 2.06 -4.84 -7.48
N LEU A 11 1.45 -5.90 -8.01
CA LEU A 11 2.15 -6.94 -8.77
C LEU A 11 2.78 -6.35 -10.05
N ALA A 12 2.08 -5.44 -10.73
CA ALA A 12 2.61 -4.73 -11.89
C ALA A 12 3.83 -3.84 -11.54
N SER A 13 4.00 -3.41 -10.28
CA SER A 13 5.22 -2.72 -9.81
C SER A 13 6.43 -3.65 -9.62
N GLY A 14 6.29 -4.94 -9.98
CA GLY A 14 7.31 -5.96 -9.77
C GLY A 14 7.45 -6.38 -8.31
N TRP A 15 6.44 -6.14 -7.48
CA TRP A 15 6.43 -6.66 -6.12
C TRP A 15 6.23 -8.18 -6.13
N THR A 16 7.07 -8.90 -5.40
CA THR A 16 7.03 -10.36 -5.32
C THR A 16 7.03 -10.83 -3.87
N THR A 17 6.28 -11.89 -3.60
CA THR A 17 6.23 -12.57 -2.30
C THR A 17 7.46 -13.46 -2.07
N LEU A 18 8.62 -12.84 -1.85
CA LEU A 18 9.82 -13.57 -1.40
C LEU A 18 9.65 -14.09 0.04
N ASP A 19 8.81 -13.41 0.83
CA ASP A 19 8.45 -13.78 2.19
C ASP A 19 6.93 -13.67 2.36
N LEU A 20 6.28 -14.79 2.64
CA LEU A 20 4.83 -14.88 2.86
C LEU A 20 4.42 -14.39 4.26
N SER A 21 5.38 -14.07 5.14
CA SER A 21 5.09 -13.58 6.48
C SER A 21 4.37 -12.23 6.43
N GLY A 22 3.13 -12.20 6.94
CA GLY A 22 2.28 -11.01 6.90
C GLY A 22 1.65 -10.76 5.53
N CYS A 23 1.53 -11.77 4.68
CA CYS A 23 0.71 -11.72 3.49
C CYS A 23 -0.66 -12.37 3.74
N ASP A 24 -1.70 -11.75 3.23
CA ASP A 24 -3.03 -12.36 3.13
C ASP A 24 -3.17 -13.03 1.76
N CYS A 25 -4.11 -13.98 1.69
CA CYS A 25 -4.43 -14.69 0.46
C CYS A 25 -5.76 -14.19 -0.10
N ARG A 26 -5.74 -13.74 -1.34
CA ARG A 26 -6.94 -13.41 -2.11
C ARG A 26 -7.65 -14.69 -2.52
N SER A 27 -8.94 -14.59 -2.84
CA SER A 27 -9.80 -15.73 -3.19
C SER A 27 -9.36 -16.50 -4.45
N ASP A 28 -8.50 -15.91 -5.28
CA ASP A 28 -7.89 -16.52 -6.47
C ASP A 28 -6.58 -17.29 -6.17
N GLY A 29 -6.09 -17.25 -4.93
CA GLY A 29 -4.80 -17.82 -4.51
C GLY A 29 -3.62 -16.86 -4.62
N THR A 30 -3.85 -15.60 -5.01
CA THR A 30 -2.82 -14.57 -5.09
C THR A 30 -2.52 -14.03 -3.70
N PHE A 31 -1.24 -14.04 -3.31
CA PHE A 31 -0.79 -13.46 -2.05
C PHE A 31 -0.53 -11.97 -2.19
N TYR A 32 -0.97 -11.19 -1.20
CA TYR A 32 -0.74 -9.75 -1.12
C TYR A 32 -0.36 -9.35 0.30
N PRO A 33 0.38 -8.26 0.51
CA PRO A 33 0.84 -7.88 1.85
C PRO A 33 -0.33 -7.33 2.66
N ASN A 34 -0.45 -7.76 3.92
CA ASN A 34 -1.40 -7.18 4.85
C ASN A 34 -0.93 -5.78 5.30
N VAL A 35 -1.82 -5.03 5.99
CA VAL A 35 -1.53 -3.65 6.42
C VAL A 35 -0.27 -3.55 7.29
N THR A 36 -0.01 -4.55 8.14
CA THR A 36 1.20 -4.60 8.97
C THR A 36 2.45 -4.76 8.12
N ARG A 37 2.42 -5.65 7.13
CA ARG A 37 3.53 -5.86 6.20
C ARG A 37 3.78 -4.61 5.36
N VAL A 38 2.73 -3.99 4.84
CA VAL A 38 2.82 -2.72 4.11
C VAL A 38 3.53 -1.68 4.97
N ASN A 39 3.12 -1.46 6.22
CA ASN A 39 3.79 -0.51 7.11
C ASN A 39 5.28 -0.81 7.30
N ARG A 40 5.66 -2.10 7.38
CA ARG A 40 7.07 -2.51 7.47
C ARG A 40 7.84 -2.11 6.21
N GLU A 41 7.31 -2.39 5.02
CA GLU A 41 7.94 -2.06 3.74
C GLU A 41 8.11 -0.53 3.56
N PHE A 42 7.12 0.26 4.00
CA PHE A 42 7.25 1.71 4.05
C PHE A 42 8.42 2.13 4.94
N GLY A 43 8.50 1.57 6.16
CA GLY A 43 9.59 1.84 7.10
C GLY A 43 10.97 1.43 6.58
N GLU A 44 11.07 0.26 5.95
CA GLU A 44 12.31 -0.22 5.30
C GLU A 44 12.75 0.71 4.15
N SER A 45 11.79 1.37 3.48
CA SER A 45 12.05 2.33 2.42
C SER A 45 12.30 3.76 2.93
N GLY A 46 12.27 4.01 4.24
CA GLY A 46 12.46 5.34 4.84
C GLY A 46 11.23 6.24 4.80
N PHE A 47 10.05 5.67 4.55
CA PHE A 47 8.77 6.37 4.55
C PHE A 47 7.92 5.95 5.75
N SER A 48 6.99 6.82 6.15
CA SER A 48 6.03 6.53 7.22
C SER A 48 4.61 6.58 6.66
N LEU A 49 3.91 5.45 6.70
CA LEU A 49 2.52 5.32 6.26
C LEU A 49 1.55 5.59 7.43
N ALA A 50 0.49 6.34 7.16
CA ALA A 50 -0.62 6.54 8.07
C ALA A 50 -1.93 6.27 7.34
N VAL A 51 -2.73 5.32 7.83
CA VAL A 51 -4.06 5.03 7.31
C VAL A 51 -5.11 5.57 8.28
N ARG A 52 -6.02 6.41 7.77
CA ARG A 52 -7.08 7.04 8.56
C ARG A 52 -8.43 6.70 7.97
N HIS A 53 -9.36 6.28 8.82
CA HIS A 53 -10.76 6.09 8.41
C HIS A 53 -11.50 7.44 8.39
N VAL A 54 -12.00 7.82 7.21
CA VAL A 54 -12.80 9.02 6.99
C VAL A 54 -14.27 8.64 7.04
N GLN A 55 -14.83 8.65 8.25
CA GLN A 55 -16.21 8.23 8.54
C GLN A 55 -17.27 8.95 7.68
N LEU A 56 -17.03 10.22 7.33
CA LEU A 56 -17.96 11.03 6.52
C LEU A 56 -18.20 10.43 5.12
N PHE A 57 -17.20 9.75 4.57
CA PHE A 57 -17.21 9.18 3.23
C PHE A 57 -17.11 7.64 3.23
N ASP A 58 -17.14 7.03 4.43
CA ASP A 58 -16.97 5.58 4.64
C ASP A 58 -15.78 5.01 3.85
N CYS A 59 -14.62 5.68 3.94
CA CYS A 59 -13.43 5.35 3.18
C CYS A 59 -12.15 5.50 4.00
N PHE A 60 -11.10 4.80 3.59
CA PHE A 60 -9.81 4.81 4.25
C PHE A 60 -8.82 5.60 3.42
N ARG A 61 -8.24 6.65 4.00
CA ARG A 61 -7.19 7.45 3.38
C ARG A 61 -5.84 7.00 3.90
N ALA A 62 -4.99 6.47 3.03
CA ALA A 62 -3.61 6.14 3.30
C ALA A 62 -2.71 7.27 2.79
N GLU A 63 -1.97 7.92 3.70
CA GLU A 63 -0.98 8.97 3.39
C GLU A 63 0.41 8.50 3.80
N TRP A 64 1.44 8.84 3.03
CA TRP A 64 2.83 8.56 3.41
C TRP A 64 3.72 9.78 3.31
N ARG A 65 4.72 9.80 4.20
CA ARG A 65 5.67 10.90 4.34
C ARG A 65 7.09 10.39 4.20
N ASP A 66 7.95 11.23 3.65
CA ASP A 66 9.39 10.98 3.60
C ASP A 66 10.09 11.28 4.94
N ALA A 67 11.40 11.07 4.98
CA ALA A 67 12.25 11.35 6.13
C ALA A 67 12.26 12.84 6.54
N SER A 68 11.89 13.77 5.65
CA SER A 68 11.76 15.20 5.97
C SER A 68 10.40 15.54 6.62
N GLY A 69 9.49 14.55 6.70
CA GLY A 69 8.13 14.72 7.18
C GLY A 69 7.19 15.32 6.14
N ALA A 70 7.63 15.50 4.88
CA ALA A 70 6.81 15.99 3.79
C ALA A 70 5.91 14.87 3.27
N THR A 71 4.64 15.17 3.03
CA THR A 71 3.71 14.21 2.44
C THR A 71 4.05 14.00 0.97
N VAL A 72 4.49 12.79 0.63
CA VAL A 72 4.90 12.41 -0.73
C VAL A 72 3.72 11.92 -1.55
N GLY A 73 2.76 11.26 -0.90
CA GLY A 73 1.55 10.82 -1.57
C GLY A 73 0.42 10.45 -0.61
N ALA A 74 -0.76 10.34 -1.19
CA ALA A 74 -1.95 9.85 -0.50
C ALA A 74 -2.89 9.16 -1.48
N VAL A 75 -3.52 8.09 -1.03
CA VAL A 75 -4.55 7.34 -1.75
C VAL A 75 -5.76 7.10 -0.86
N VAL A 76 -6.91 6.80 -1.46
CA VAL A 76 -8.14 6.46 -0.75
C VAL A 76 -8.65 5.13 -1.26
N GLY A 77 -9.00 4.23 -0.35
CA GLY A 77 -9.65 2.94 -0.63
C GLY A 77 -10.95 2.79 0.16
N LYS A 78 -11.77 1.81 -0.19
CA LYS A 78 -12.99 1.47 0.57
C LYS A 78 -12.70 0.66 1.82
N SER A 79 -11.55 0.01 1.88
CA SER A 79 -11.07 -0.74 3.05
C SER A 79 -9.65 -0.34 3.40
N GLU A 80 -9.25 -0.62 4.65
CA GLU A 80 -7.89 -0.38 5.13
C GLU A 80 -6.85 -1.15 4.31
N ALA A 81 -7.12 -2.42 4.00
CA ALA A 81 -6.25 -3.26 3.19
C ALA A 81 -6.09 -2.71 1.77
N GLU A 82 -7.18 -2.31 1.11
CA GLU A 82 -7.14 -1.72 -0.22
C GLU A 82 -6.29 -0.45 -0.24
N ALA A 83 -6.53 0.47 0.71
CA ALA A 83 -5.80 1.72 0.79
C ALA A 83 -4.30 1.49 1.04
N ALA A 84 -3.95 0.54 1.92
CA ALA A 84 -2.56 0.21 2.22
C ALA A 84 -1.83 -0.44 1.04
N VAL A 85 -2.41 -1.48 0.42
CA VAL A 85 -1.82 -2.18 -0.73
C VAL A 85 -1.63 -1.22 -1.90
N TYR A 86 -2.63 -0.37 -2.17
CA TYR A 86 -2.54 0.59 -3.26
C TYR A 86 -1.51 1.69 -2.97
N ALA A 87 -1.37 2.13 -1.72
CA ALA A 87 -0.33 3.07 -1.31
C ALA A 87 1.07 2.50 -1.61
N LEU A 88 1.29 1.21 -1.31
CA LEU A 88 2.57 0.56 -1.59
C LEU A 88 2.85 0.49 -3.10
N ALA A 89 1.84 0.12 -3.90
CA ALA A 89 1.96 0.10 -5.36
C ALA A 89 2.37 1.47 -5.91
N GLN A 90 1.73 2.54 -5.42
CA GLN A 90 2.02 3.91 -5.82
C GLN A 90 3.43 4.36 -5.39
N LEU A 91 3.83 4.09 -4.15
CA LEU A 91 5.19 4.40 -3.68
C LEU A 91 6.23 3.75 -4.59
N ARG A 92 6.08 2.44 -4.86
CA ARG A 92 7.03 1.69 -5.70
C ARG A 92 7.12 2.25 -7.12
N ARG A 93 5.98 2.66 -7.70
CA ARG A 93 5.96 3.33 -9.01
C ARG A 93 6.65 4.69 -8.98
N GLN A 94 6.43 5.48 -7.95
CA GLN A 94 7.11 6.77 -7.77
C GLN A 94 8.63 6.56 -7.67
N MET A 95 9.08 5.57 -6.91
CA MET A 95 10.50 5.22 -6.79
C MET A 95 11.09 4.72 -8.12
N ALA A 96 10.33 3.93 -8.89
CA ALA A 96 10.76 3.47 -10.21
C ALA A 96 10.81 4.60 -11.26
N ALA A 97 9.89 5.57 -11.19
CA ALA A 97 9.81 6.70 -12.11
C ALA A 97 10.82 7.83 -11.80
N ALA A 98 11.40 7.85 -10.60
CA ALA A 98 12.41 8.83 -10.18
C ALA A 98 13.84 8.48 -10.62
N CYS A 99 14.04 7.39 -11.39
CA CYS A 99 15.33 6.93 -11.90
C CYS A 99 15.56 7.35 -13.36
#